data_AF-A0A397T4C4-F1
#
_entry.id   AF-A0A397T4C4-F1
#
_cell.length_a   1.000
_cell.length_b   1.000
_cell.length_c   1.000
_cell.angle_alpha   90.00
_cell.angle_beta   90.00
_cell.angle_gamma   90.00
#
_symmetry.space_group_name_H-M   'P 1'
#
loop_
_entity.id
_entity.type
_entity.pdbx_description
1 polymer ?
#
loop_
_entity_poly.entity_id
_entity_poly.type
_entity_poly.pdbx_seq_one_letter_code
_entity_poly.pdbx_strand_id
1 'polypeptide(L)'
;MEPTNANNRNSFDPIPRLKSSPIPILFVPFKQDDENCIYCENKYSETLLVKQKYCENCLLKYIKDINDNDTYLDVHISTKDIHCKEHETIRDKNFCTLNIQEWCKNCSIITWFKQLVQNPLHLPYFYAIDIEKQIKIIEIEEECKLCGRLIQRFFEFYKFRICSKCYLISSGWTESIYKRSILIVYLPWWDATNECRVCGNLDLIFSYCQKWCSTCYVLYIGCRYCLTTNIIFGLTDKSQCKKCKRTICISSNILKRSSGHNNIDDFLHNIRFNTESHHKIANYTNNNINKDSNLSVYDIIKANSGFVWPESNVNWIPYSQITILNEIAKGGYSIIYKAIWSPFKSHYYNRKSFHVAIKKFLNTQDFKKYFLTELKSYYKHNYYGNVIMCHGVTMNPETNDCINLSEYNIIFDKAESKRLELIQLKKLGPEFTEKPHSKAIYTSRSLRSLFPNSSNYSYTSINPFNIKQEYVSKELDFDID
;
A
#
# COMPACT_ATOMS: atom_id res chain seq x y z
N MET A 1 -11.16 31.50 39.46
CA MET A 1 -12.34 31.04 38.71
C MET A 1 -11.95 30.98 37.25
N GLU A 2 -11.35 29.86 36.87
CA GLU A 2 -11.02 29.53 35.48
C GLU A 2 -12.12 28.59 34.97
N PRO A 3 -12.65 28.78 33.75
CA PRO A 3 -13.59 27.84 33.17
C PRO A 3 -12.83 26.60 32.70
N THR A 4 -13.10 25.48 33.36
CA THR A 4 -12.75 24.12 32.96
C THR A 4 -13.35 23.81 31.59
N ASN A 5 -12.51 23.77 30.54
CA ASN A 5 -12.88 23.22 29.25
C ASN A 5 -12.85 21.68 29.30
N ALA A 6 -13.97 21.11 29.72
CA ALA A 6 -14.29 19.70 29.52
C ALA A 6 -14.56 19.44 28.04
N ASN A 7 -13.51 19.15 27.27
CA ASN A 7 -13.63 18.48 25.98
C ASN A 7 -13.02 17.08 26.10
N ASN A 8 -13.78 16.19 26.73
CA ASN A 8 -13.58 14.74 26.64
C ASN A 8 -13.73 14.36 25.15
N ARG A 9 -12.61 14.25 24.43
CA ARG A 9 -12.58 13.65 23.09
C ARG A 9 -13.06 12.22 23.23
N ASN A 10 -14.34 11.97 22.91
CA ASN A 10 -14.92 10.64 22.84
C ASN A 10 -13.94 9.67 22.18
N SER A 11 -13.42 8.72 22.96
CA SER A 11 -12.48 7.73 22.45
C SER A 11 -13.24 6.79 21.52
N PHE A 12 -13.11 6.99 20.21
CA PHE A 12 -13.66 6.09 19.21
C PHE A 12 -13.04 4.69 19.39
N ASP A 13 -13.82 3.71 19.84
CA ASP A 13 -13.44 2.29 19.92
C ASP A 13 -14.00 1.55 18.69
N PRO A 14 -13.14 0.97 17.83
CA PRO A 14 -13.58 0.20 16.68
C PRO A 14 -14.47 -1.02 17.01
N ILE A 15 -14.33 -1.62 18.19
CA ILE A 15 -15.10 -2.81 18.60
C ILE A 15 -15.56 -2.67 20.06
N PRO A 16 -16.48 -1.75 20.39
CA PRO A 16 -16.75 -1.33 21.77
C PRO A 16 -17.27 -2.45 22.69
N ARG A 17 -17.76 -3.56 22.12
CA ARG A 17 -18.31 -4.69 22.85
C ARG A 17 -17.29 -5.77 23.23
N LEU A 18 -16.07 -5.71 22.68
CA LEU A 18 -14.98 -6.61 23.05
C LEU A 18 -13.95 -5.85 23.89
N LYS A 19 -13.30 -6.52 24.84
CA LYS A 19 -12.13 -5.94 25.52
C LYS A 19 -10.87 -6.19 24.70
N SER A 20 -9.81 -5.45 25.01
CA SER A 20 -8.49 -5.74 24.44
C SER A 20 -7.87 -6.88 25.22
N SER A 21 -7.32 -7.87 24.54
CA SER A 21 -6.67 -8.99 25.21
C SER A 21 -5.51 -8.50 26.11
N PRO A 22 -5.31 -9.09 27.29
CA PRO A 22 -4.17 -8.80 28.17
C PRO A 22 -2.86 -9.31 27.56
N ILE A 23 -2.91 -10.38 26.77
CA ILE A 23 -1.75 -11.02 26.11
C ILE A 23 -1.90 -10.99 24.57
N PRO A 24 -0.79 -11.09 23.81
CA PRO A 24 -0.89 -11.15 22.35
C PRO A 24 -1.64 -12.38 21.83
N ILE A 25 -2.51 -12.19 20.84
CA ILE A 25 -3.20 -13.26 20.11
C ILE A 25 -2.27 -13.80 19.02
N LEU A 26 -1.53 -14.85 19.36
CA LEU A 26 -0.47 -15.43 18.51
C LEU A 26 -0.93 -16.62 17.66
N PHE A 27 -2.11 -17.18 17.94
CA PHE A 27 -2.60 -18.35 17.22
C PHE A 27 -3.15 -18.05 15.82
N VAL A 28 -3.29 -16.78 15.44
CA VAL A 28 -3.78 -16.38 14.11
C VAL A 28 -2.60 -15.99 13.20
N PRO A 29 -2.52 -16.48 11.94
CA PRO A 29 -1.51 -16.01 11.00
C PRO A 29 -1.75 -14.55 10.55
N PHE A 30 -0.68 -13.87 10.14
CA PHE A 30 -0.79 -12.58 9.45
C PHE A 30 -0.64 -12.71 7.93
N LYS A 31 0.09 -13.73 7.47
CA LYS A 31 0.21 -14.10 6.06
C LYS A 31 -0.60 -15.38 5.82
N GLN A 32 -1.54 -15.32 4.89
CA GLN A 32 -2.53 -16.40 4.70
C GLN A 32 -1.90 -17.68 4.11
N ASP A 33 -0.85 -17.55 3.30
CA ASP A 33 -0.18 -18.70 2.68
C ASP A 33 0.70 -19.49 3.65
N ASP A 34 0.97 -18.98 4.85
CA ASP A 34 1.78 -19.71 5.83
C ASP A 34 1.05 -21.02 6.20
N GLU A 35 1.71 -22.15 5.99
CA GLU A 35 1.18 -23.46 6.33
C GLU A 35 1.41 -23.81 7.80
N ASN A 36 2.52 -23.33 8.35
CA ASN A 36 2.97 -23.62 9.70
C ASN A 36 2.96 -22.36 10.57
N CYS A 37 2.65 -22.55 11.85
CA CYS A 37 2.65 -21.51 12.84
C CYS A 37 4.06 -20.96 13.08
N ILE A 38 4.25 -19.66 12.94
CA ILE A 38 5.56 -19.01 13.13
C ILE A 38 6.06 -19.05 14.59
N TYR A 39 5.25 -19.51 15.54
CA TYR A 39 5.58 -19.54 16.97
C TYR A 39 5.86 -20.94 17.52
N CYS A 40 5.25 -21.97 16.93
CA CYS A 40 5.40 -23.34 17.40
C CYS A 40 5.64 -24.36 16.28
N GLU A 41 5.76 -23.90 15.03
CA GLU A 41 6.08 -24.67 13.82
C GLU A 41 5.07 -25.76 13.42
N ASN A 42 4.05 -26.02 14.26
CA ASN A 42 2.94 -26.88 13.93
C ASN A 42 2.08 -26.31 12.79
N LYS A 43 1.55 -27.19 11.96
CA LYS A 43 0.61 -26.85 10.88
C LYS A 43 -0.61 -26.11 11.43
N TYR A 44 -1.07 -25.09 10.71
CA TYR A 44 -2.33 -24.41 11.02
C TYR A 44 -3.52 -25.33 10.77
N SER A 45 -4.50 -25.28 11.67
CA SER A 45 -5.83 -25.83 11.46
C SER A 45 -6.71 -24.81 10.73
N GLU A 46 -7.74 -25.29 10.05
CA GLU A 46 -8.71 -24.44 9.35
C GLU A 46 -10.07 -24.49 10.06
N THR A 47 -10.76 -23.35 10.12
CA THR A 47 -12.15 -23.30 10.60
C THR A 47 -13.09 -23.99 9.63
N LEU A 48 -14.19 -24.54 10.14
CA LEU A 48 -15.13 -25.34 9.36
C LEU A 48 -15.70 -24.64 8.10
N LEU A 49 -15.96 -23.33 8.16
CA LEU A 49 -16.81 -22.65 7.18
C LEU A 49 -16.03 -21.85 6.14
N VAL A 50 -15.14 -20.98 6.61
CA VAL A 50 -14.43 -19.99 5.79
C VAL A 50 -12.93 -20.28 5.68
N LYS A 51 -12.51 -21.47 6.13
CA LYS A 51 -11.10 -21.93 6.13
C LYS A 51 -10.12 -20.93 6.73
N GLN A 52 -10.56 -20.19 7.76
CA GLN A 52 -9.67 -19.34 8.53
C GLN A 52 -8.62 -20.19 9.23
N LYS A 53 -7.36 -19.83 9.03
CA LYS A 53 -6.24 -20.54 9.65
C LYS A 53 -6.09 -20.11 11.10
N TYR A 54 -5.87 -21.07 11.99
CA TYR A 54 -5.52 -20.84 13.39
C TYR A 54 -4.68 -22.00 13.95
N CYS A 55 -3.81 -21.73 14.91
CA CYS A 55 -2.94 -22.74 15.51
C CYS A 55 -3.55 -23.24 16.81
N GLU A 56 -3.98 -24.51 16.84
CA GLU A 56 -4.57 -25.14 18.02
C GLU A 56 -3.64 -25.12 19.25
N ASN A 57 -2.35 -25.38 19.05
CA ASN A 57 -1.40 -25.43 20.18
C ASN A 57 -1.17 -24.03 20.79
N CYS A 58 -1.05 -23.00 19.95
CA CYS A 58 -0.99 -21.62 20.44
C CYS A 58 -2.31 -21.16 21.03
N LEU A 59 -3.45 -21.65 20.55
CA LEU A 59 -4.75 -21.35 21.11
C LEU A 59 -4.93 -21.98 22.51
N LEU A 60 -4.55 -23.26 22.67
CA LEU A 60 -4.52 -23.94 23.97
C LEU A 60 -3.70 -23.14 24.98
N LYS A 61 -2.51 -22.68 24.58
CA LYS A 61 -1.65 -21.86 25.43
C LYS A 61 -2.32 -20.52 25.78
N TYR A 62 -2.88 -19.83 24.78
CA TYR A 62 -3.58 -18.56 24.99
C TYR A 62 -4.76 -18.68 25.97
N ILE A 63 -5.56 -19.75 25.89
CA ILE A 63 -6.67 -19.99 26.82
C ILE A 63 -6.17 -20.24 28.24
N LYS A 64 -5.09 -21.00 28.41
CA LYS A 64 -4.49 -21.26 29.74
C LYS A 64 -3.91 -20.01 30.39
N ASP A 65 -3.38 -19.10 29.58
CA ASP A 65 -2.71 -17.89 30.06
C ASP A 65 -3.71 -16.76 30.41
N ILE A 66 -4.98 -16.87 30.00
CA ILE A 66 -6.05 -15.92 30.36
C ILE A 66 -6.75 -16.39 31.62
N ASN A 67 -6.82 -15.50 32.62
CA ASN A 67 -7.35 -15.80 33.96
C ASN A 67 -8.62 -15.02 34.34
N ASP A 68 -9.19 -14.27 33.40
CA ASP A 68 -10.42 -13.50 33.59
C ASP A 68 -11.55 -14.01 32.69
N ASN A 69 -12.78 -13.54 32.93
CA ASN A 69 -13.98 -13.93 32.19
C ASN A 69 -14.35 -12.91 31.09
N ASP A 70 -13.41 -12.05 30.68
CA ASP A 70 -13.70 -11.00 29.71
C ASP A 70 -13.74 -11.53 28.28
N THR A 71 -14.61 -10.94 27.45
CA THR A 71 -14.73 -11.34 26.04
C THR A 71 -13.74 -10.56 25.17
N TYR A 72 -12.72 -11.26 24.69
CA TYR A 72 -11.68 -10.73 23.81
C TYR A 72 -11.87 -11.04 22.33
N LEU A 73 -12.58 -12.12 22.05
CA LEU A 73 -12.73 -12.73 20.74
C LEU A 73 -14.20 -12.88 20.40
N ASP A 74 -14.58 -12.49 19.19
CA ASP A 74 -15.87 -12.85 18.60
C ASP A 74 -15.64 -14.11 17.74
N VAL A 75 -15.78 -15.25 18.40
CA VAL A 75 -15.54 -16.60 17.87
C VAL A 75 -16.83 -17.41 17.96
N HIS A 76 -17.05 -18.31 17.01
CA HIS A 76 -18.12 -19.28 17.10
C HIS A 76 -17.53 -20.69 17.17
N ILE A 77 -17.95 -21.43 18.19
CA ILE A 77 -17.46 -22.78 18.49
C ILE A 77 -18.66 -23.72 18.51
N SER A 78 -18.52 -24.87 17.85
CA SER A 78 -19.53 -25.93 17.85
C SER A 78 -18.93 -27.24 18.35
N THR A 79 -19.78 -28.15 18.83
CA THR A 79 -19.35 -29.49 19.22
C THR A 79 -19.08 -30.35 17.99
N LYS A 80 -17.88 -30.93 17.91
CA LYS A 80 -17.48 -31.92 16.90
C LYS A 80 -17.72 -33.35 17.38
N ASP A 81 -17.44 -33.60 18.65
CA ASP A 81 -17.58 -34.91 19.29
C ASP A 81 -18.30 -34.74 20.62
N ILE A 82 -19.35 -35.53 20.84
CA ILE A 82 -20.15 -35.50 22.05
C ILE A 82 -19.50 -36.31 23.19
N HIS A 83 -18.52 -37.18 22.89
CA HIS A 83 -17.88 -38.09 23.84
C HIS A 83 -16.47 -37.62 24.20
N CYS A 84 -16.38 -36.46 24.85
CA CYS A 84 -15.12 -35.92 25.35
C CYS A 84 -14.82 -36.43 26.77
N LYS A 85 -13.63 -37.01 26.97
CA LYS A 85 -13.16 -37.40 28.32
C LYS A 85 -12.70 -36.25 29.21
N GLU A 86 -12.52 -35.05 28.63
CA GLU A 86 -12.05 -33.85 29.36
C GLU A 86 -13.19 -33.05 29.99
N HIS A 87 -14.45 -33.36 29.68
CA HIS A 87 -15.61 -32.69 30.27
C HIS A 87 -16.40 -33.68 31.13
N GLU A 88 -16.81 -33.25 32.32
CA GLU A 88 -17.65 -34.06 33.22
C GLU A 88 -19.05 -34.32 32.66
N THR A 89 -19.54 -33.45 31.77
CA THR A 89 -20.85 -33.57 31.11
C THR A 89 -20.73 -33.82 29.61
N ILE A 90 -21.56 -34.72 29.07
CA ILE A 90 -21.72 -34.95 27.62
C ILE A 90 -22.12 -33.62 26.97
N ARG A 91 -21.32 -33.14 26.00
CA ARG A 91 -21.70 -31.95 25.23
C ARG A 91 -22.84 -32.31 24.28
N ASP A 92 -23.89 -31.51 24.26
CA ASP A 92 -24.94 -31.61 23.25
C ASP A 92 -24.36 -31.42 21.84
N LYS A 93 -24.86 -32.18 20.87
CA LYS A 93 -24.52 -32.07 19.44
C LYS A 93 -24.93 -30.71 18.87
N ASN A 94 -25.92 -30.04 19.47
CA ASN A 94 -26.35 -28.69 19.10
C ASN A 94 -25.66 -27.57 19.90
N PHE A 95 -24.77 -27.91 20.83
CA PHE A 95 -24.08 -26.90 21.64
C PHE A 95 -23.22 -25.98 20.77
N CYS A 96 -23.46 -24.68 20.91
CA CYS A 96 -22.68 -23.61 20.30
C CYS A 96 -22.36 -22.57 21.36
N THR A 97 -21.10 -22.12 21.40
CA THR A 97 -20.65 -21.10 22.35
C THR A 97 -19.79 -20.04 21.67
N LEU A 98 -19.78 -18.86 22.27
CA LEU A 98 -18.94 -17.74 21.87
C LEU A 98 -17.74 -17.57 22.81
N ASN A 99 -17.72 -18.32 23.92
CA ASN A 99 -16.65 -18.24 24.90
C ASN A 99 -15.47 -19.10 24.46
N ILE A 100 -14.34 -18.46 24.16
CA ILE A 100 -13.12 -19.16 23.74
C ILE A 100 -12.57 -20.10 24.84
N GLN A 101 -12.85 -19.84 26.12
CA GLN A 101 -12.41 -20.69 27.23
C GLN A 101 -13.09 -22.07 27.23
N GLU A 102 -14.26 -22.17 26.60
CA GLU A 102 -14.98 -23.44 26.42
C GLU A 102 -14.48 -24.22 25.20
N TRP A 103 -13.45 -23.74 24.50
CA TRP A 103 -12.85 -24.51 23.42
C TRP A 103 -11.99 -25.66 23.96
N CYS A 104 -12.22 -26.85 23.43
CA CYS A 104 -11.47 -28.07 23.74
C CYS A 104 -11.01 -28.73 22.45
N LYS A 105 -9.72 -29.07 22.38
CA LYS A 105 -9.07 -29.66 21.21
C LYS A 105 -9.73 -30.96 20.74
N ASN A 106 -10.27 -31.76 21.67
CA ASN A 106 -10.80 -33.08 21.36
C ASN A 106 -12.25 -33.08 20.88
N CYS A 107 -13.06 -32.10 21.33
CA CYS A 107 -14.51 -32.13 21.09
C CYS A 107 -15.09 -30.84 20.52
N SER A 108 -14.29 -29.77 20.41
CA SER A 108 -14.73 -28.50 19.82
C SER A 108 -14.20 -28.35 18.40
N ILE A 109 -15.00 -27.72 17.54
CA ILE A 109 -14.55 -27.20 16.26
C ILE A 109 -14.85 -25.71 16.21
N ILE A 110 -13.86 -24.90 15.85
CA ILE A 110 -14.08 -23.49 15.59
C ILE A 110 -14.74 -23.39 14.21
N THR A 111 -15.95 -22.87 14.20
CA THR A 111 -16.69 -22.72 12.94
C THR A 111 -16.20 -21.51 12.17
N TRP A 112 -15.93 -20.40 12.86
CA TRP A 112 -15.32 -19.17 12.32
C TRP A 112 -14.99 -18.15 13.42
N PHE A 113 -14.18 -17.15 13.07
CA PHE A 113 -13.91 -15.93 13.82
C PHE A 113 -14.47 -14.70 13.09
N LYS A 114 -15.27 -13.87 13.75
CA LYS A 114 -15.81 -12.63 13.16
C LYS A 114 -14.75 -11.55 12.96
N GLN A 115 -13.76 -11.48 13.85
CA GLN A 115 -12.65 -10.53 13.76
C GLN A 115 -11.64 -10.85 12.66
N LEU A 116 -11.72 -12.01 12.00
CA LEU A 116 -10.77 -12.40 10.95
C LEU A 116 -11.42 -12.28 9.58
N VAL A 117 -11.05 -11.26 8.80
CA VAL A 117 -11.56 -11.12 7.44
C VAL A 117 -10.60 -11.78 6.47
N GLN A 118 -10.98 -12.96 5.98
CA GLN A 118 -10.42 -13.57 4.78
C GLN A 118 -11.33 -13.24 3.59
N ASN A 119 -10.75 -13.16 2.40
CA ASN A 119 -11.33 -12.53 1.21
C ASN A 119 -12.82 -12.89 0.92
N PRO A 120 -13.71 -11.91 0.66
CA PRO A 120 -15.03 -12.17 0.08
C PRO A 120 -15.09 -12.12 -1.46
N LEU A 121 -14.02 -11.75 -2.18
CA LEU A 121 -14.20 -11.17 -3.51
C LEU A 121 -13.92 -12.05 -4.73
N HIS A 122 -13.37 -13.26 -4.61
CA HIS A 122 -13.25 -14.17 -5.75
C HIS A 122 -13.31 -15.65 -5.35
N LEU A 123 -14.46 -16.10 -4.83
CA LEU A 123 -14.81 -17.52 -4.90
C LEU A 123 -15.99 -17.68 -5.85
N PRO A 124 -15.76 -18.10 -7.10
CA PRO A 124 -16.78 -18.74 -7.93
C PRO A 124 -17.32 -20.05 -7.31
N TYR A 125 -16.73 -20.49 -6.19
CA TYR A 125 -17.00 -21.76 -5.50
C TYR A 125 -17.66 -21.58 -4.13
N PHE A 126 -18.69 -20.73 -4.04
CA PHE A 126 -19.66 -20.84 -2.94
C PHE A 126 -20.51 -22.14 -3.02
N TYR A 127 -20.34 -22.95 -4.07
CA TYR A 127 -21.03 -24.24 -4.26
C TYR A 127 -20.44 -25.43 -3.49
N ALA A 128 -19.35 -25.25 -2.73
CA ALA A 128 -18.68 -26.36 -2.03
C ALA A 128 -18.73 -26.28 -0.49
N ILE A 129 -19.59 -25.43 0.07
CA ILE A 129 -19.99 -25.56 1.47
C ILE A 129 -21.33 -26.29 1.48
N ASP A 130 -21.40 -27.35 2.27
CA ASP A 130 -22.63 -28.08 2.59
C ASP A 130 -23.76 -27.10 2.98
N ILE A 131 -24.80 -27.03 2.16
CA ILE A 131 -25.92 -26.09 2.29
C ILE A 131 -26.55 -26.20 3.69
N GLU A 132 -26.57 -27.39 4.28
CA GLU A 132 -27.08 -27.61 5.64
C GLU A 132 -26.25 -26.87 6.71
N LYS A 133 -24.93 -26.80 6.54
CA LYS A 133 -24.04 -26.03 7.43
C LYS A 133 -24.25 -24.53 7.27
N GLN A 134 -24.60 -24.06 6.07
CA GLN A 134 -24.96 -22.65 5.83
C GLN A 134 -26.28 -22.28 6.50
N ILE A 135 -27.30 -23.13 6.37
CA ILE A 135 -28.62 -22.93 6.97
C ILE A 135 -28.51 -22.81 8.49
N LYS A 136 -27.74 -23.70 9.15
CA LYS A 136 -27.48 -23.61 10.61
C LYS A 136 -26.87 -22.29 11.05
N ILE A 137 -26.03 -21.63 10.25
CA ILE A 137 -25.45 -20.32 10.60
C ILE A 137 -26.45 -19.21 10.41
N ILE A 138 -27.21 -19.23 9.30
CA ILE A 138 -28.24 -18.25 9.01
C ILE A 138 -29.30 -18.26 10.13
N GLU A 139 -29.63 -19.44 10.66
CA GLU A 139 -30.51 -19.61 11.82
C GLU A 139 -29.90 -19.05 13.12
N ILE A 140 -28.56 -19.10 13.29
CA ILE A 140 -27.86 -18.56 14.47
C ILE A 140 -27.71 -17.03 14.40
N GLU A 141 -27.67 -16.45 13.19
CA GLU A 141 -27.24 -15.06 12.91
C GLU A 141 -28.35 -14.04 12.62
N GLU A 142 -29.62 -14.33 12.91
CA GLU A 142 -30.68 -13.32 12.77
C GLU A 142 -30.38 -12.06 13.62
N GLU A 143 -29.67 -12.24 14.75
CA GLU A 143 -29.26 -11.17 15.64
C GLU A 143 -27.74 -11.14 15.89
N CYS A 144 -27.18 -9.93 15.93
CA CYS A 144 -25.81 -9.71 16.36
C CYS A 144 -25.64 -10.08 17.84
N LYS A 145 -24.94 -11.17 18.14
CA LYS A 145 -24.72 -11.64 19.51
C LYS A 145 -23.99 -10.65 20.44
N LEU A 146 -23.28 -9.65 19.89
CA LEU A 146 -22.65 -8.58 20.68
C LEU A 146 -23.62 -7.47 21.12
N CYS A 147 -24.74 -7.25 20.41
CA CYS A 147 -25.67 -6.16 20.73
C CYS A 147 -27.17 -6.51 20.64
N GLY A 148 -27.52 -7.74 20.31
CA GLY A 148 -28.90 -8.24 20.19
C GLY A 148 -29.71 -7.66 19.03
N ARG A 149 -29.09 -6.92 18.09
CA ARG A 149 -29.83 -6.30 16.98
C ARG A 149 -29.93 -7.21 15.78
N LEU A 150 -31.07 -7.18 15.12
CA LEU A 150 -31.30 -7.86 13.86
C LEU A 150 -30.31 -7.41 12.77
N ILE A 151 -29.80 -8.38 12.02
CA ILE A 151 -29.01 -8.15 10.80
C ILE A 151 -29.99 -8.24 9.61
N GLN A 152 -30.40 -7.10 9.05
CA GLN A 152 -31.49 -7.00 8.07
C GLN A 152 -31.26 -7.87 6.82
N ARG A 153 -32.16 -8.82 6.51
CA ARG A 153 -32.08 -9.74 5.35
C ARG A 153 -32.06 -9.00 4.00
N PHE A 154 -31.22 -9.46 3.07
CA PHE A 154 -31.46 -9.32 1.63
C PHE A 154 -31.26 -10.69 0.99
N PHE A 155 -32.25 -11.13 0.21
CA PHE A 155 -32.37 -12.50 -0.29
C PHE A 155 -31.32 -12.89 -1.35
N GLU A 156 -30.51 -11.96 -1.84
CA GLU A 156 -29.81 -12.19 -3.12
C GLU A 156 -28.35 -12.65 -3.06
N PHE A 157 -27.59 -12.52 -1.96
CA PHE A 157 -26.22 -13.07 -1.92
C PHE A 157 -25.76 -13.44 -0.49
N TYR A 158 -25.21 -14.66 -0.33
CA TYR A 158 -24.59 -15.21 0.90
C TYR A 158 -23.27 -14.50 1.27
N LYS A 159 -23.31 -13.17 1.43
CA LYS A 159 -22.15 -12.34 1.77
C LYS A 159 -21.98 -12.30 3.29
N PHE A 160 -20.76 -12.54 3.78
CA PHE A 160 -20.38 -12.38 5.18
C PHE A 160 -20.78 -10.98 5.70
N ARG A 161 -21.52 -10.92 6.82
CA ARG A 161 -22.00 -9.66 7.39
C ARG A 161 -21.40 -9.43 8.76
N ILE A 162 -20.98 -8.20 8.97
CA ILE A 162 -20.47 -7.71 10.25
C ILE A 162 -21.46 -6.66 10.75
N CYS A 163 -21.86 -6.73 12.01
CA CYS A 163 -22.74 -5.74 12.62
C CYS A 163 -22.09 -4.35 12.59
N SER A 164 -22.66 -3.44 11.80
CA SER A 164 -22.16 -2.07 11.62
C SER A 164 -22.13 -1.24 12.90
N LYS A 165 -22.88 -1.61 13.93
CA LYS A 165 -22.86 -0.94 15.25
C LYS A 165 -21.80 -1.49 16.20
N CYS A 166 -21.40 -2.75 16.03
CA CYS A 166 -20.38 -3.38 16.88
C CYS A 166 -18.99 -3.31 16.27
N TYR A 167 -18.90 -3.09 14.95
CA TYR A 167 -17.65 -2.99 14.21
C TYR A 167 -17.64 -1.65 13.50
N LEU A 168 -17.02 -0.68 14.14
CA LEU A 168 -17.00 0.70 13.72
C LEU A 168 -15.71 0.97 12.95
N ILE A 169 -15.86 1.34 11.68
CA ILE A 169 -14.75 1.86 10.87
C ILE A 169 -14.66 3.36 11.14
N SER A 170 -13.43 3.87 11.24
CA SER A 170 -13.17 5.32 11.22
C SER A 170 -11.95 5.62 10.39
N SER A 171 -11.75 6.89 10.10
CA SER A 171 -10.48 7.39 9.61
C SER A 171 -9.94 8.49 10.52
N GLY A 172 -8.67 8.80 10.30
CA GLY A 172 -8.01 9.95 10.89
C GLY A 172 -6.81 10.33 10.05
N TRP A 173 -5.99 11.19 10.63
CA TRP A 173 -4.76 11.66 10.02
C TRP A 173 -3.62 11.43 10.99
N THR A 174 -2.48 11.00 10.47
CA THR A 174 -1.25 10.80 11.24
C THR A 174 -0.09 11.48 10.56
N GLU A 175 0.95 11.79 11.32
CA GLU A 175 2.19 12.34 10.78
C GLU A 175 3.00 11.21 10.10
N SER A 176 3.48 11.49 8.88
CA SER A 176 4.41 10.65 8.15
C SER A 176 5.85 10.86 8.61
N ILE A 177 6.76 9.99 8.16
CA ILE A 177 8.20 10.17 8.38
C ILE A 177 8.75 11.51 7.83
N TYR A 178 8.05 12.12 6.88
CA TYR A 178 8.40 13.39 6.24
C TYR A 178 7.51 14.56 6.70
N LYS A 179 6.95 14.48 7.92
CA LYS A 179 6.17 15.56 8.58
C LYS A 179 4.93 16.00 7.82
N ARG A 180 4.30 15.06 7.11
CA ARG A 180 3.06 15.30 6.38
C ARG A 180 1.90 14.56 7.02
N SER A 181 0.74 15.20 7.00
CA SER A 181 -0.52 14.57 7.35
C SER A 181 -0.91 13.54 6.29
N ILE A 182 -0.94 12.26 6.67
CA ILE A 182 -1.34 11.13 5.82
C ILE A 182 -2.59 10.46 6.37
N LEU A 183 -3.43 9.94 5.47
CA LEU A 183 -4.68 9.28 5.82
C LEU A 183 -4.40 7.95 6.50
N ILE A 184 -5.11 7.69 7.60
CA ILE A 184 -5.16 6.39 8.27
C ILE A 184 -6.62 5.95 8.40
N VAL A 185 -6.91 4.71 8.00
CA VAL A 185 -8.21 4.07 8.16
C VAL A 185 -8.07 2.97 9.22
N TYR A 186 -8.96 2.99 10.20
CA TYR A 186 -8.99 2.05 11.31
C TYR A 186 -10.07 0.99 11.03
N LEU A 187 -9.63 -0.24 10.73
CA LEU A 187 -10.51 -1.37 10.53
C LEU A 187 -10.72 -2.15 11.83
N PRO A 188 -11.97 -2.50 12.17
CA PRO A 188 -12.31 -3.25 13.37
C PRO A 188 -12.07 -4.77 13.22
N TRP A 189 -11.23 -5.19 12.28
CA TRP A 189 -10.89 -6.60 12.05
C TRP A 189 -9.45 -6.78 11.58
N TRP A 190 -8.98 -8.02 11.62
CA TRP A 190 -7.66 -8.46 11.24
C TRP A 190 -7.63 -8.79 9.75
N ASP A 191 -6.89 -8.00 8.97
CA ASP A 191 -6.76 -8.19 7.53
C ASP A 191 -5.52 -9.04 7.24
N ALA A 192 -5.75 -10.35 7.09
CA ALA A 192 -4.70 -11.33 6.80
C ALA A 192 -4.49 -11.60 5.30
N THR A 193 -5.09 -10.82 4.39
CA THR A 193 -5.02 -11.14 2.96
C THR A 193 -3.64 -10.90 2.38
N ASN A 194 -3.26 -11.75 1.43
CA ASN A 194 -1.99 -11.63 0.72
C ASN A 194 -2.03 -10.65 -0.45
N GLU A 195 -3.20 -10.05 -0.68
CA GLU A 195 -3.44 -9.05 -1.72
C GLU A 195 -3.56 -7.65 -1.11
N CYS A 196 -2.99 -6.66 -1.80
CA CYS A 196 -3.21 -5.26 -1.52
C CYS A 196 -4.68 -4.89 -1.79
N ARG A 197 -5.39 -4.39 -0.78
CA ARG A 197 -6.79 -3.97 -0.91
C ARG A 197 -7.00 -2.70 -1.75
N VAL A 198 -5.92 -2.04 -2.13
CA VAL A 198 -5.94 -0.80 -2.91
C VAL A 198 -5.70 -1.06 -4.39
N CYS A 199 -4.59 -1.71 -4.74
CA CYS A 199 -4.21 -1.94 -6.13
C CYS A 199 -4.32 -3.40 -6.59
N GLY A 200 -4.65 -4.34 -5.70
CA GLY A 200 -4.72 -5.77 -6.02
C GLY A 200 -3.37 -6.47 -6.16
N ASN A 201 -2.24 -5.79 -5.87
CA ASN A 201 -0.93 -6.42 -5.99
C ASN A 201 -0.73 -7.50 -4.92
N LEU A 202 -0.21 -8.65 -5.33
CA LEU A 202 0.13 -9.80 -4.47
C LEU A 202 1.55 -9.73 -3.89
N ASP A 203 2.43 -8.91 -4.47
CA ASP A 203 3.83 -8.76 -4.04
C ASP A 203 3.94 -7.81 -2.82
N LEU A 204 3.37 -8.26 -1.70
CA LEU A 204 3.43 -7.55 -0.42
C LEU A 204 4.68 -7.93 0.37
N ILE A 205 5.29 -6.93 1.03
CA ILE A 205 6.37 -7.16 1.99
C ILE A 205 5.77 -7.35 3.37
N PHE A 206 5.99 -8.51 3.99
CA PHE A 206 5.49 -8.83 5.32
C PHE A 206 6.56 -8.66 6.40
N SER A 207 6.15 -8.21 7.58
CA SER A 207 6.99 -8.18 8.79
C SER A 207 6.12 -8.28 10.05
N TYR A 208 6.16 -9.42 10.74
CA TYR A 208 5.39 -9.70 11.95
C TYR A 208 3.87 -9.49 11.83
N CYS A 209 3.38 -8.28 12.11
CA CYS A 209 1.98 -7.86 11.97
C CYS A 209 1.80 -6.70 10.98
N GLN A 210 2.77 -6.53 10.08
CA GLN A 210 2.83 -5.42 9.13
C GLN A 210 2.94 -5.98 7.73
N LYS A 211 2.21 -5.40 6.78
CA LYS A 211 2.40 -5.68 5.35
C LYS A 211 2.39 -4.37 4.59
N TRP A 212 3.29 -4.25 3.62
CA TRP A 212 3.48 -3.03 2.84
C TRP A 212 3.38 -3.33 1.35
N CYS A 213 2.59 -2.52 0.65
CA CYS A 213 2.50 -2.55 -0.80
C CYS A 213 3.38 -1.45 -1.40
N SER A 214 4.42 -1.85 -2.12
CA SER A 214 5.32 -0.93 -2.82
C SER A 214 4.67 -0.23 -4.01
N THR A 215 3.65 -0.82 -4.62
CA THR A 215 3.00 -0.25 -5.81
C THR A 215 2.14 0.96 -5.45
N CYS A 216 1.35 0.87 -4.37
CA CYS A 216 0.45 1.95 -3.96
C CYS A 216 0.90 2.66 -2.68
N TYR A 217 2.05 2.29 -2.09
CA TYR A 217 2.60 2.92 -0.87
C TYR A 217 1.65 2.84 0.33
N VAL A 218 0.91 1.74 0.42
CA VAL A 218 -0.04 1.49 1.51
C VAL A 218 0.56 0.51 2.51
N LEU A 219 0.51 0.90 3.78
CA LEU A 219 0.98 0.12 4.92
C LEU A 219 -0.20 -0.37 5.74
N TYR A 220 -0.24 -1.68 6.02
CA TYR A 220 -1.23 -2.30 6.88
C TYR A 220 -0.55 -2.74 8.18
N ILE A 221 -1.15 -2.41 9.31
CA ILE A 221 -0.59 -2.71 10.64
C ILE A 221 -1.67 -3.36 11.50
N GLY A 222 -1.49 -4.63 11.83
CA GLY A 222 -2.35 -5.39 12.71
C GLY A 222 -2.00 -5.18 14.20
N CYS A 223 -3.02 -5.08 15.05
CA CYS A 223 -2.86 -5.13 16.50
C CYS A 223 -3.15 -6.53 17.06
N ARG A 224 -2.12 -7.21 17.59
CA ARG A 224 -2.21 -8.57 18.13
C ARG A 224 -3.08 -8.69 19.39
N TYR A 225 -3.42 -7.59 20.04
CA TYR A 225 -4.26 -7.61 21.25
C TYR A 225 -5.74 -7.37 20.96
N CYS A 226 -6.06 -6.81 19.79
CA CYS A 226 -7.42 -6.40 19.44
C CYS A 226 -7.94 -7.07 18.15
N LEU A 227 -7.06 -7.72 17.39
CA LEU A 227 -7.33 -8.20 16.04
C LEU A 227 -7.95 -7.10 15.15
N THR A 228 -7.38 -5.90 15.20
CA THR A 228 -7.75 -4.75 14.35
C THR A 228 -6.63 -4.43 13.37
N THR A 229 -6.93 -3.72 12.29
CA THR A 229 -5.93 -3.33 11.28
C THR A 229 -5.99 -1.83 11.00
N ASN A 230 -4.85 -1.17 11.02
CA ASN A 230 -4.70 0.20 10.54
C ASN A 230 -4.20 0.16 9.09
N ILE A 231 -4.91 0.81 8.17
CA ILE A 231 -4.45 1.04 6.79
C ILE A 231 -3.93 2.46 6.70
N ILE A 232 -2.67 2.63 6.32
CA ILE A 232 -1.99 3.93 6.25
C ILE A 232 -1.60 4.18 4.80
N PHE A 233 -2.07 5.30 4.25
CA PHE A 233 -1.79 5.73 2.89
C PHE A 233 -0.49 6.55 2.87
N GLY A 234 0.64 5.87 3.06
CA GLY A 234 1.96 6.46 3.18
C GLY A 234 2.88 5.69 4.14
N LEU A 235 4.00 6.32 4.49
CA LEU A 235 4.98 5.78 5.43
C LEU A 235 4.98 6.59 6.73
N THR A 236 4.98 5.89 7.85
CA THR A 236 5.13 6.44 9.20
C THR A 236 6.14 5.60 9.97
N ASP A 237 6.73 6.13 11.04
CA ASP A 237 7.67 5.42 11.91
C ASP A 237 6.94 4.60 12.98
N LYS A 238 5.72 4.99 13.33
CA LYS A 238 4.88 4.32 14.32
C LYS A 238 3.39 4.49 14.02
N SER A 239 2.59 3.56 14.52
CA SER A 239 1.13 3.68 14.50
C SER A 239 0.56 3.25 15.84
N GLN A 240 -0.54 3.87 16.25
CA GLN A 240 -1.22 3.52 17.49
C GLN A 240 -2.50 2.72 17.18
N CYS A 241 -2.70 1.60 17.86
CA CYS A 241 -3.98 0.90 17.80
C CYS A 241 -5.08 1.80 18.38
N LYS A 242 -6.14 2.04 17.61
CA LYS A 242 -7.24 2.93 18.03
C LYS A 242 -7.94 2.42 19.30
N LYS A 243 -8.04 1.09 19.46
CA LYS A 243 -8.68 0.41 20.59
C LYS A 243 -7.81 0.41 21.85
N CYS A 244 -6.72 -0.36 21.86
CA CYS A 244 -5.89 -0.53 23.06
C CYS A 244 -4.82 0.55 23.28
N LYS A 245 -4.71 1.55 22.39
CA LYS A 245 -3.73 2.64 22.47
C LYS A 245 -2.25 2.20 22.47
N ARG A 246 -1.95 0.92 22.24
CA ARG A 246 -0.58 0.43 22.09
C ARG A 246 0.05 0.98 20.82
N THR A 247 1.28 1.47 20.94
CA THR A 247 2.10 1.95 19.83
C THR A 247 2.85 0.78 19.19
N ILE A 248 2.84 0.73 17.87
CA ILE A 248 3.50 -0.28 17.05
C ILE A 248 4.51 0.45 16.17
N CYS A 249 5.79 0.15 16.34
CA CYS A 249 6.86 0.70 15.51
C CYS A 249 6.92 -0.02 14.17
N ILE A 250 7.18 0.73 13.09
CA ILE A 250 7.28 0.15 11.75
C ILE A 250 8.62 -0.55 11.58
N SER A 251 8.58 -1.72 10.94
CA SER A 251 9.75 -2.54 10.67
C SER A 251 10.81 -1.77 9.89
N SER A 252 12.07 -1.90 10.31
CA SER A 252 13.22 -1.28 9.64
C SER A 252 13.33 -1.74 8.17
N ASN A 253 12.89 -2.96 7.85
CA ASN A 253 12.85 -3.47 6.48
C ASN A 253 11.88 -2.69 5.57
N ILE A 254 10.79 -2.18 6.13
CA ILE A 254 9.82 -1.32 5.42
C ILE A 254 10.40 0.11 5.34
N LEU A 255 10.95 0.63 6.44
CA LEU A 255 11.51 2.00 6.48
C LEU A 255 12.71 2.19 5.53
N LYS A 256 13.55 1.16 5.34
CA LYS A 256 14.64 1.14 4.34
C LYS A 256 14.17 1.33 2.89
N ARG A 257 12.86 1.29 2.63
CA ARG A 257 12.26 1.54 1.31
C ARG A 257 11.87 3.01 1.09
N SER A 258 12.02 3.86 2.11
CA SER A 258 12.03 5.31 1.90
C SER A 258 13.35 5.75 1.29
N SER A 259 13.35 6.91 0.63
CA SER A 259 14.60 7.53 0.19
C SER A 259 15.44 8.05 1.35
N GLY A 260 14.83 8.28 2.52
CA GLY A 260 15.45 9.00 3.63
C GLY A 260 15.54 10.52 3.38
N HIS A 261 14.97 11.01 2.27
CA HIS A 261 14.94 12.42 1.91
C HIS A 261 13.50 12.90 1.81
N ASN A 262 13.07 13.67 2.83
CA ASN A 262 11.69 14.11 2.97
C ASN A 262 11.08 14.74 1.71
N ASN A 263 11.85 15.49 0.92
CA ASN A 263 11.33 16.14 -0.29
C ASN A 263 11.02 15.15 -1.43
N ILE A 264 11.83 14.09 -1.58
CA ILE A 264 11.62 13.07 -2.60
C ILE A 264 10.46 12.19 -2.17
N ASP A 265 10.46 11.75 -0.91
CA ASP A 265 9.37 10.93 -0.36
C ASP A 265 8.03 11.67 -0.39
N ASP A 266 8.03 12.99 -0.10
CA ASP A 266 6.84 13.84 -0.21
C ASP A 266 6.34 13.95 -1.66
N PHE A 267 7.26 14.13 -2.62
CA PHE A 267 6.89 14.13 -4.04
C PHE A 267 6.29 12.78 -4.46
N LEU A 268 6.95 11.67 -4.13
CA LEU A 268 6.48 10.32 -4.45
C LEU A 268 5.14 9.99 -3.78
N HIS A 269 4.87 10.56 -2.60
CA HIS A 269 3.56 10.47 -1.95
C HIS A 269 2.51 11.29 -2.71
N ASN A 270 2.78 12.55 -3.05
CA ASN A 270 1.86 13.43 -3.79
C ASN A 270 1.35 12.81 -5.10
N ILE A 271 2.25 12.21 -5.87
CA ILE A 271 1.90 11.64 -7.17
C ILE A 271 1.03 10.38 -7.06
N ARG A 272 1.07 9.69 -5.91
CA ARG A 272 0.28 8.48 -5.65
C ARG A 272 -1.06 8.78 -4.99
N PHE A 273 -1.11 9.84 -4.20
CA PHE A 273 -2.25 10.13 -3.35
C PHE A 273 -2.75 11.54 -3.57
N ASN A 274 -3.87 11.68 -4.29
CA ASN A 274 -4.59 12.95 -4.34
C ASN A 274 -5.36 13.18 -3.03
N THR A 275 -5.20 14.39 -2.47
CA THR A 275 -5.96 14.86 -1.30
C THR A 275 -7.46 14.66 -1.42
N GLU A 276 -8.05 14.87 -2.60
CA GLU A 276 -9.49 14.70 -2.82
C GLU A 276 -9.94 13.24 -2.59
N SER A 277 -9.17 12.28 -3.08
CA SER A 277 -9.41 10.84 -2.87
C SER A 277 -9.38 10.49 -1.37
N HIS A 278 -8.41 11.02 -0.64
CA HIS A 278 -8.32 10.79 0.80
C HIS A 278 -9.52 11.40 1.55
N HIS A 279 -9.96 12.59 1.17
CA HIS A 279 -11.16 13.20 1.76
C HIS A 279 -12.43 12.38 1.46
N LYS A 280 -12.57 11.80 0.25
CA LYS A 280 -13.69 10.90 -0.08
C LYS A 280 -13.69 9.64 0.79
N ILE A 281 -12.53 9.01 0.97
CA ILE A 281 -12.37 7.84 1.86
C ILE A 281 -12.68 8.23 3.31
N ALA A 282 -12.18 9.37 3.76
CA ALA A 282 -12.41 9.85 5.13
C ALA A 282 -13.89 10.16 5.40
N ASN A 283 -14.55 10.84 4.46
CA ASN A 283 -15.98 11.14 4.55
C ASN A 283 -16.81 9.85 4.56
N TYR A 284 -16.48 8.87 3.72
CA TYR A 284 -17.18 7.58 3.72
C TYR A 284 -17.05 6.86 5.05
N THR A 285 -15.82 6.78 5.58
CA THR A 285 -15.55 6.04 6.83
C THR A 285 -16.13 6.72 8.07
N ASN A 286 -16.24 8.05 8.10
CA ASN A 286 -16.72 8.78 9.27
C ASN A 286 -18.23 9.09 9.24
N ASN A 287 -18.84 9.25 8.07
CA ASN A 287 -20.26 9.62 7.93
C ASN A 287 -21.18 8.40 7.80
N ASN A 288 -20.86 7.27 8.45
CA ASN A 288 -21.57 5.98 8.39
C ASN A 288 -23.08 6.06 8.74
N ILE A 289 -23.88 6.64 7.85
CA ILE A 289 -25.33 6.70 7.90
C ILE A 289 -25.79 5.78 6.76
N ASN A 290 -26.08 4.53 7.13
CA ASN A 290 -26.63 3.45 6.29
C ASN A 290 -25.69 2.87 5.23
N LYS A 291 -25.18 1.66 5.49
CA LYS A 291 -24.87 0.63 4.47
C LYS A 291 -24.64 -0.73 5.13
N ASP A 292 -25.46 -1.71 4.75
CA ASP A 292 -25.58 -3.06 5.31
C ASP A 292 -24.35 -3.99 5.13
N SER A 293 -23.18 -3.46 4.76
CA SER A 293 -21.93 -4.24 4.78
C SER A 293 -20.70 -3.36 5.01
N ASN A 294 -20.06 -3.53 6.18
CA ASN A 294 -18.79 -2.87 6.52
C ASN A 294 -17.65 -3.22 5.54
N LEU A 295 -17.72 -4.37 4.86
CA LEU A 295 -16.71 -4.82 3.90
C LEU A 295 -16.67 -3.99 2.61
N SER A 296 -17.71 -3.20 2.31
CA SER A 296 -17.73 -2.22 1.21
C SER A 296 -16.64 -1.15 1.32
N VAL A 297 -16.02 -0.99 2.50
CA VAL A 297 -14.88 -0.07 2.70
C VAL A 297 -13.74 -0.35 1.72
N TYR A 298 -13.48 -1.62 1.41
CA TYR A 298 -12.43 -1.99 0.45
C TYR A 298 -12.80 -1.58 -0.97
N ASP A 299 -14.07 -1.73 -1.36
CA ASP A 299 -14.56 -1.31 -2.68
C ASP A 299 -14.43 0.21 -2.85
N ILE A 300 -14.79 0.98 -1.81
CA ILE A 300 -14.62 2.44 -1.80
C ILE A 300 -13.16 2.85 -1.82
N ILE A 301 -12.30 2.21 -1.03
CA ILE A 301 -10.85 2.47 -1.05
C ILE A 301 -10.33 2.21 -2.46
N LYS A 302 -10.64 1.06 -3.06
CA LYS A 302 -10.21 0.69 -4.42
C LYS A 302 -10.70 1.69 -5.47
N ALA A 303 -11.99 2.06 -5.41
CA ALA A 303 -12.60 2.99 -6.36
C ALA A 303 -12.00 4.41 -6.28
N ASN A 304 -11.64 4.88 -5.08
CA ASN A 304 -11.13 6.23 -4.88
C ASN A 304 -9.60 6.33 -4.93
N SER A 305 -8.89 5.22 -4.84
CA SER A 305 -7.43 5.23 -4.85
C SER A 305 -6.82 5.43 -6.23
N GLY A 306 -7.64 5.48 -7.30
CA GLY A 306 -7.22 5.76 -8.67
C GLY A 306 -6.23 4.70 -9.18
N PHE A 307 -6.67 3.82 -10.05
CA PHE A 307 -5.75 2.89 -10.71
C PHE A 307 -4.84 3.71 -11.65
N VAL A 308 -3.70 4.18 -11.15
CA VAL A 308 -2.68 4.82 -11.99
C VAL A 308 -1.81 3.70 -12.55
N TRP A 309 -1.84 3.54 -13.88
CA TRP A 309 -1.08 2.50 -14.58
C TRP A 309 0.40 2.54 -14.14
N PRO A 310 0.98 1.40 -13.70
CA PRO A 310 2.37 1.32 -13.21
C PRO A 310 3.39 1.88 -14.21
N GLU A 311 3.07 1.76 -15.50
CA GLU A 311 3.86 2.16 -16.66
C GLU A 311 3.97 3.68 -16.85
N SER A 312 3.51 4.48 -15.90
CA SER A 312 3.57 5.95 -16.02
C SER A 312 4.09 6.66 -14.77
N ASN A 313 4.34 5.90 -13.70
CA ASN A 313 4.68 6.46 -12.41
C ASN A 313 6.18 6.40 -12.13
N VAL A 314 6.73 7.55 -11.74
CA VAL A 314 8.06 7.67 -11.14
C VAL A 314 8.05 6.93 -9.79
N ASN A 315 8.87 5.88 -9.65
CA ASN A 315 8.98 5.09 -8.43
C ASN A 315 10.28 5.34 -7.67
N TRP A 316 10.30 5.11 -6.36
CA TRP A 316 11.56 4.86 -5.65
C TRP A 316 12.12 3.49 -6.04
N ILE A 317 13.35 3.47 -6.53
CA ILE A 317 14.06 2.26 -6.95
C ILE A 317 15.26 2.07 -6.03
N PRO A 318 15.31 0.99 -5.23
CA PRO A 318 16.47 0.68 -4.40
C PRO A 318 17.74 0.56 -5.26
N TYR A 319 18.81 1.26 -4.86
CA TYR A 319 20.08 1.27 -5.60
C TYR A 319 20.67 -0.13 -5.81
N SER A 320 20.42 -1.06 -4.88
CA SER A 320 20.83 -2.45 -4.98
C SER A 320 20.20 -3.23 -6.15
N GLN A 321 19.18 -2.69 -6.82
CA GLN A 321 18.57 -3.30 -8.01
C GLN A 321 19.27 -2.89 -9.31
N ILE A 322 20.29 -2.05 -9.22
CA ILE A 322 20.87 -1.36 -10.36
C ILE A 322 22.34 -1.77 -10.49
N THR A 323 22.70 -2.20 -11.70
CA THR A 323 24.10 -2.46 -12.08
C THR A 323 24.54 -1.41 -13.09
N ILE A 324 25.40 -0.48 -12.67
CA ILE A 324 26.01 0.50 -13.56
C ILE A 324 27.03 -0.21 -14.45
N LEU A 325 26.98 0.01 -15.77
CA LEU A 325 27.89 -0.59 -16.73
C LEU A 325 29.02 0.38 -17.07
N ASN A 326 28.71 1.50 -17.71
CA ASN A 326 29.69 2.47 -18.18
C ASN A 326 29.10 3.87 -18.30
N GLU A 327 29.97 4.88 -18.25
CA GLU A 327 29.61 6.26 -18.58
C GLU A 327 29.37 6.39 -20.09
N ILE A 328 28.35 7.17 -20.46
CA ILE A 328 27.98 7.42 -21.87
C ILE A 328 28.23 8.90 -22.22
N ALA A 329 27.93 9.80 -21.29
CA ALA A 329 28.10 11.23 -21.53
C ALA A 329 28.30 12.00 -20.23
N LYS A 330 29.07 13.09 -20.30
CA LYS A 330 29.26 14.03 -19.19
C LYS A 330 28.97 15.45 -19.67
N GLY A 331 27.92 16.03 -19.11
CA GLY A 331 27.58 17.43 -19.29
C GLY A 331 28.07 18.31 -18.13
N GLY A 332 27.75 19.60 -18.20
CA GLY A 332 28.10 20.55 -17.13
C GLY A 332 27.39 20.31 -15.80
N TYR A 333 26.22 19.66 -15.81
CA TYR A 333 25.37 19.49 -14.62
C TYR A 333 25.08 18.02 -14.26
N SER A 334 25.41 17.07 -15.14
CA SER A 334 25.10 15.66 -14.93
C SER A 334 26.01 14.75 -15.73
N ILE A 335 26.16 13.53 -15.23
CA ILE A 335 26.79 12.40 -15.92
C ILE A 335 25.68 11.38 -16.24
N ILE A 336 25.69 10.86 -17.46
CA ILE A 336 24.79 9.80 -17.92
C ILE A 336 25.56 8.48 -17.95
N TYR A 337 25.01 7.46 -17.32
CA TYR A 337 25.52 6.10 -17.33
C TYR A 337 24.55 5.14 -18.01
N LYS A 338 25.08 4.12 -18.67
CA LYS A 338 24.32 2.94 -19.09
C LYS A 338 24.27 1.98 -17.91
N ALA A 339 23.09 1.43 -17.64
CA ALA A 339 22.91 0.52 -16.53
C ALA A 339 21.88 -0.56 -16.85
N ILE A 340 21.85 -1.57 -16.00
CA ILE A 340 20.84 -2.63 -15.99
C ILE A 340 20.01 -2.46 -14.72
N TRP A 341 18.71 -2.29 -14.88
CA TRP A 341 17.74 -2.35 -13.78
C TRP A 341 17.12 -3.74 -13.71
N SER A 342 17.31 -4.40 -12.57
CA SER A 342 16.78 -5.73 -12.29
C SER A 342 15.76 -5.65 -11.16
N PRO A 343 14.46 -5.41 -11.44
CA PRO A 343 13.43 -5.43 -10.41
C PRO A 343 13.34 -6.81 -9.75
N PHE A 344 12.90 -6.85 -8.49
CA PHE A 344 12.70 -8.13 -7.78
C PHE A 344 11.64 -8.99 -8.51
N LYS A 345 11.81 -10.32 -8.43
CA LYS A 345 10.90 -11.31 -9.03
C LYS A 345 9.45 -11.04 -8.61
N SER A 346 8.53 -11.03 -9.56
CA SER A 346 7.14 -11.40 -9.30
C SER A 346 6.97 -12.90 -9.59
N HIS A 347 6.00 -13.55 -8.97
CA HIS A 347 5.71 -14.97 -9.19
C HIS A 347 5.20 -15.28 -10.62
N TYR A 348 4.83 -14.25 -11.40
CA TYR A 348 4.18 -14.38 -12.70
C TYR A 348 5.06 -14.00 -13.90
N TYR A 349 6.15 -13.26 -13.70
CA TYR A 349 7.04 -12.84 -14.79
C TYR A 349 8.48 -13.27 -14.52
N ASN A 350 9.09 -13.95 -15.50
CA ASN A 350 10.52 -14.21 -15.51
C ASN A 350 11.32 -12.91 -15.38
N ARG A 351 12.53 -12.98 -14.82
CA ARG A 351 13.45 -11.84 -14.62
C ARG A 351 13.59 -11.05 -15.93
N LYS A 352 12.84 -9.96 -16.07
CA LYS A 352 13.03 -8.98 -17.14
C LYS A 352 13.96 -7.91 -16.58
N SER A 353 15.24 -8.03 -16.90
CA SER A 353 16.20 -6.95 -16.69
C SER A 353 16.02 -5.94 -17.82
N PHE A 354 15.99 -4.66 -17.47
CA PHE A 354 15.83 -3.57 -18.42
C PHE A 354 17.15 -2.81 -18.55
N HIS A 355 17.54 -2.50 -19.79
CA HIS A 355 18.57 -1.49 -19.99
C HIS A 355 17.96 -0.12 -19.68
N VAL A 356 18.67 0.66 -18.85
CA VAL A 356 18.23 1.98 -18.41
C VAL A 356 19.38 2.97 -18.50
N ALA A 357 19.04 4.24 -18.74
CA ALA A 357 19.97 5.34 -18.59
C ALA A 357 19.87 5.89 -17.15
N ILE A 358 21.02 6.14 -16.54
CA ILE A 358 21.14 6.71 -15.20
C ILE A 358 21.68 8.12 -15.34
N LYS A 359 20.87 9.11 -15.00
CA LYS A 359 21.31 10.50 -14.92
C LYS A 359 21.72 10.82 -13.48
N LYS A 360 23.02 10.85 -13.25
CA LYS A 360 23.65 11.30 -12.01
C LYS A 360 23.86 12.81 -12.07
N PHE A 361 23.28 13.55 -11.13
CA PHE A 361 23.49 14.99 -11.07
C PHE A 361 24.79 15.32 -10.35
N LEU A 362 25.49 16.35 -10.82
CA LEU A 362 26.70 16.86 -10.20
C LEU A 362 26.34 17.83 -9.08
N ASN A 363 27.03 17.70 -7.95
CA ASN A 363 26.69 18.41 -6.71
C ASN A 363 26.89 19.93 -6.89
N THR A 364 25.79 20.65 -7.04
CA THR A 364 25.72 22.12 -7.09
C THR A 364 24.89 22.61 -5.90
N GLN A 365 25.15 23.81 -5.38
CA GLN A 365 24.42 24.38 -4.22
C GLN A 365 22.88 24.36 -4.40
N ASP A 366 22.38 24.31 -5.64
CA ASP A 366 20.96 24.28 -6.00
C ASP A 366 20.43 22.89 -6.42
N PHE A 367 21.23 21.82 -6.29
CA PHE A 367 20.92 20.48 -6.79
C PHE A 367 19.51 19.98 -6.43
N LYS A 368 19.11 20.12 -5.16
CA LYS A 368 17.79 19.65 -4.68
C LYS A 368 16.63 20.33 -5.41
N LYS A 369 16.77 21.60 -5.77
CA LYS A 369 15.73 22.38 -6.43
C LYS A 369 15.62 22.00 -7.90
N TYR A 370 16.74 21.90 -8.61
CA TYR A 370 16.78 21.49 -10.01
C TYR A 370 16.29 20.06 -10.19
N PHE A 371 16.80 19.14 -9.37
CA PHE A 371 16.41 17.73 -9.37
C PHE A 371 14.89 17.56 -9.22
N LEU A 372 14.28 18.14 -8.18
CA LEU A 372 12.83 18.01 -7.95
C LEU A 372 12.00 18.67 -9.05
N THR A 373 12.49 19.76 -9.64
CA THR A 373 11.80 20.43 -10.76
C THR A 373 11.81 19.54 -12.00
N GLU A 374 12.96 18.93 -12.32
CA GLU A 374 13.08 17.99 -13.43
C GLU A 374 12.21 16.74 -13.20
N LEU A 375 12.22 16.19 -11.98
CA LEU A 375 11.41 15.04 -11.61
C LEU A 375 9.90 15.30 -11.72
N LYS A 376 9.45 16.47 -11.28
CA LYS A 376 8.07 16.94 -11.47
C LYS A 376 7.70 17.05 -12.95
N SER A 377 8.65 17.51 -13.78
CA SER A 377 8.45 17.60 -15.24
C SER A 377 8.29 16.22 -15.86
N TYR A 378 9.13 15.25 -15.50
CA TYR A 378 8.99 13.86 -15.94
C TYR A 378 7.63 13.29 -15.58
N TYR A 379 7.20 13.41 -14.32
CA TYR A 379 5.89 12.93 -13.92
C TYR A 379 4.74 13.56 -14.72
N LYS A 380 4.78 14.87 -14.97
CA LYS A 380 3.75 15.58 -15.73
C LYS A 380 3.67 15.13 -17.20
N HIS A 381 4.79 14.73 -17.80
CA HIS A 381 4.89 14.46 -19.24
C HIS A 381 5.22 13.01 -19.59
N ASN A 382 5.34 12.11 -18.60
CA ASN A 382 5.66 10.68 -18.76
C ASN A 382 4.64 9.88 -19.61
N TYR A 383 3.51 10.50 -19.97
CA TYR A 383 2.44 9.90 -20.78
C TYR A 383 2.51 10.26 -22.27
N TYR A 384 3.37 11.20 -22.66
CA TYR A 384 3.51 11.61 -24.06
C TYR A 384 4.58 10.75 -24.72
N GLY A 385 4.20 10.00 -25.77
CA GLY A 385 5.08 9.02 -26.45
C GLY A 385 6.39 9.57 -27.02
N ASN A 386 6.55 10.91 -27.07
CA ASN A 386 7.75 11.59 -27.55
C ASN A 386 8.67 12.08 -26.41
N VAL A 387 8.34 11.79 -25.15
CA VAL A 387 9.14 12.18 -23.98
C VAL A 387 9.80 10.93 -23.39
N ILE A 388 11.10 11.03 -23.10
CA ILE A 388 11.84 9.95 -22.44
C ILE A 388 11.17 9.61 -21.11
N MET A 389 10.72 8.36 -20.99
CA MET A 389 10.05 7.88 -19.80
C MET A 389 11.04 7.78 -18.63
N CYS A 390 10.71 8.42 -17.50
CA CYS A 390 11.40 8.21 -16.24
C CYS A 390 10.70 7.11 -15.44
N HIS A 391 11.39 5.98 -15.23
CA HIS A 391 10.90 4.88 -14.42
C HIS A 391 10.95 5.17 -12.92
N GLY A 392 11.91 5.99 -12.49
CA GLY A 392 12.06 6.25 -11.08
C GLY A 392 13.32 6.99 -10.68
N VAL A 393 13.49 7.07 -9.37
CA VAL A 393 14.57 7.73 -8.67
C VAL A 393 15.27 6.72 -7.78
N THR A 394 16.59 6.79 -7.74
CA THR A 394 17.42 6.05 -6.80
C THR A 394 18.42 6.97 -6.12
N MET A 395 19.11 6.45 -5.12
CA MET A 395 20.18 7.16 -4.43
C MET A 395 21.34 6.22 -4.13
N ASN A 396 22.53 6.66 -4.53
CA ASN A 396 23.75 5.93 -4.18
C ASN A 396 23.98 6.05 -2.66
N PRO A 397 24.06 4.93 -1.91
CA PRO A 397 24.19 4.96 -0.46
C PRO A 397 25.56 5.45 0.04
N GLU A 398 26.61 5.36 -0.77
CA GLU A 398 27.97 5.78 -0.42
C GLU A 398 28.17 7.28 -0.61
N THR A 399 27.65 7.82 -1.70
CA THR A 399 27.84 9.22 -2.10
C THR A 399 26.66 10.12 -1.74
N ASN A 400 25.51 9.53 -1.40
CA ASN A 400 24.23 10.21 -1.22
C ASN A 400 23.76 10.96 -2.48
N ASP A 401 24.28 10.57 -3.66
CA ASP A 401 23.94 11.16 -4.94
C ASP A 401 22.59 10.63 -5.45
N CYS A 402 21.66 11.54 -5.75
CA CYS A 402 20.36 11.17 -6.33
C CYS A 402 20.44 11.04 -7.85
N ILE A 403 19.76 10.03 -8.37
CA ILE A 403 19.87 9.57 -9.75
C ILE A 403 18.48 9.31 -10.32
N ASN A 404 18.23 9.81 -11.54
CA ASN A 404 17.04 9.44 -12.31
C ASN A 404 17.32 8.20 -13.18
N LEU A 405 16.36 7.28 -13.23
CA LEU A 405 16.35 6.15 -14.14
C LEU A 405 15.36 6.41 -15.25
N SER A 406 15.83 6.36 -16.49
CA SER A 406 14.99 6.47 -17.68
C SER A 406 15.19 5.29 -18.62
N GLU A 407 14.22 5.07 -19.49
CA GLU A 407 14.29 4.02 -20.50
C GLU A 407 15.52 4.24 -21.40
N TYR A 408 16.32 3.17 -21.58
CA TYR A 408 17.41 3.15 -22.55
C TYR A 408 16.89 2.54 -23.85
N ASN A 409 16.49 3.40 -24.78
CA ASN A 409 15.94 2.98 -26.06
C ASN A 409 17.04 3.00 -27.15
N ILE A 410 16.83 2.26 -28.24
CA ILE A 410 17.64 2.25 -29.47
C ILE A 410 17.89 3.67 -30.00
N ILE A 411 16.97 4.60 -29.75
CA ILE A 411 17.13 6.02 -30.08
C ILE A 411 18.39 6.61 -29.40
N PHE A 412 18.72 6.23 -28.16
CA PHE A 412 19.97 6.65 -27.53
C PHE A 412 21.20 6.10 -28.23
N ASP A 413 21.18 4.83 -28.63
CA ASP A 413 22.32 4.23 -29.35
C ASP A 413 22.50 4.88 -30.73
N LYS A 414 21.39 5.18 -31.43
CA LYS A 414 21.41 5.95 -32.69
C LYS A 414 21.93 7.37 -32.47
N ALA A 415 21.43 8.07 -31.44
CA ALA A 415 21.84 9.44 -31.11
C ALA A 415 23.31 9.54 -30.73
N GLU A 416 23.79 8.59 -29.95
CA GLU A 416 25.20 8.53 -29.57
C GLU A 416 26.08 8.19 -30.78
N SER A 417 25.66 7.24 -31.62
CA SER A 417 26.36 6.92 -32.87
C SER A 417 26.46 8.15 -33.78
N LYS A 418 25.35 8.90 -33.94
CA LYS A 418 25.32 10.11 -34.74
C LYS A 418 26.19 11.21 -34.15
N ARG A 419 26.15 11.41 -32.83
CA ARG A 419 27.01 12.36 -32.12
C ARG A 419 28.49 12.05 -32.32
N LEU A 420 28.88 10.77 -32.19
CA LEU A 420 30.26 10.32 -32.40
C LEU A 420 30.70 10.49 -33.85
N GLU A 421 29.84 10.14 -34.82
CA GLU A 421 30.08 10.40 -36.25
C GLU A 421 30.34 11.90 -36.49
N LEU A 422 29.49 12.78 -35.96
CA LEU A 422 29.64 14.22 -36.15
C LEU A 422 30.88 14.79 -35.46
N ILE A 423 31.31 14.23 -34.33
CA ILE A 423 32.58 14.60 -33.69
C ILE A 423 33.77 14.16 -34.55
N GLN A 424 33.75 12.93 -35.09
CA GLN A 424 34.79 12.43 -36.00
C GLN A 424 34.87 13.27 -37.28
N LEU A 425 33.71 13.65 -37.83
CA LEU A 425 33.59 14.54 -38.97
C LEU A 425 33.94 16.00 -38.64
N LYS A 426 34.30 16.30 -37.38
CA LYS A 426 34.59 17.66 -36.90
C LYS A 426 33.47 18.64 -37.23
N LYS A 427 32.22 18.22 -37.01
CA LYS A 427 31.02 19.07 -37.11
C LYS A 427 30.47 19.46 -35.73
N LEU A 428 30.98 18.85 -34.66
CA LEU A 428 30.60 19.06 -33.26
C LEU A 428 31.87 19.03 -32.38
N GLY A 429 32.02 20.00 -31.47
CA GLY A 429 33.16 20.10 -30.54
C GLY A 429 33.48 21.53 -30.11
N PRO A 430 34.30 21.74 -29.05
CA PRO A 430 34.64 23.09 -28.53
C PRO A 430 35.34 23.97 -29.58
N GLU A 431 36.05 23.36 -30.51
CA GLU A 431 36.73 24.04 -31.63
C GLU A 431 35.77 24.57 -32.71
N PHE A 432 34.47 24.25 -32.62
CA PHE A 432 33.40 24.70 -33.54
C PHE A 432 32.47 25.76 -32.94
N THR A 433 32.85 26.34 -31.79
CA THR A 433 32.28 27.62 -31.40
C THR A 433 32.81 28.69 -32.36
N GLU A 434 32.18 28.84 -33.52
CA GLU A 434 32.26 30.10 -34.26
C GLU A 434 31.99 31.25 -33.28
N LYS A 435 32.64 32.40 -33.50
CA LYS A 435 32.43 33.61 -32.69
C LYS A 435 30.94 33.72 -32.38
N PRO A 436 30.53 33.64 -31.10
CA PRO A 436 29.11 33.60 -30.77
C PRO A 436 28.46 34.79 -31.45
N HIS A 437 27.40 34.55 -32.21
CA HIS A 437 26.69 35.60 -32.91
C HIS A 437 26.41 36.72 -31.89
N SER A 438 26.71 37.98 -32.21
CA SER A 438 26.69 39.06 -31.20
C SER A 438 25.32 39.31 -30.55
N LYS A 439 24.25 38.73 -31.13
CA LYS A 439 22.89 38.69 -30.57
C LYS A 439 22.49 37.33 -29.96
N ALA A 440 23.32 36.29 -30.06
CA ALA A 440 23.06 34.99 -29.46
C ALA A 440 23.26 35.10 -27.94
N ILE A 441 22.14 35.20 -27.24
CA ILE A 441 22.11 35.10 -25.79
C ILE A 441 22.16 33.61 -25.44
N TYR A 442 23.36 33.07 -25.23
CA TYR A 442 23.55 31.75 -24.59
C TYR A 442 23.21 31.86 -23.11
N THR A 443 21.94 32.01 -22.82
CA THR A 443 21.47 31.80 -21.46
C THR A 443 21.29 30.31 -21.27
N SER A 444 22.05 29.74 -20.33
CA SER A 444 21.55 28.70 -19.44
C SER A 444 20.36 29.25 -18.62
N ARG A 445 19.34 29.80 -19.30
CA ARG A 445 18.20 30.44 -18.68
C ARG A 445 17.43 29.32 -18.02
N SER A 446 17.29 29.40 -16.71
CA SER A 446 16.23 28.68 -16.02
C SER A 446 14.92 28.97 -16.78
N LEU A 447 14.20 27.91 -17.18
CA LEU A 447 12.88 27.95 -17.84
C LEU A 447 11.81 28.76 -17.05
N ARG A 448 12.18 29.32 -15.89
CA ARG A 448 11.37 30.17 -15.02
C ARG A 448 10.81 31.42 -15.71
N SER A 449 11.41 31.92 -16.79
CA SER A 449 10.86 33.09 -17.51
C SER A 449 9.79 32.75 -18.56
N LEU A 450 9.61 31.46 -18.90
CA LEU A 450 8.61 31.01 -19.89
C LEU A 450 7.32 30.50 -19.23
N PHE A 451 7.28 30.40 -17.90
CA PHE A 451 6.07 30.12 -17.15
C PHE A 451 5.81 31.29 -16.18
N PRO A 452 4.93 32.24 -16.52
CA PRO A 452 4.43 33.18 -15.52
C PRO A 452 3.73 32.36 -14.43
N ASN A 453 3.89 32.77 -13.17
CA ASN A 453 3.24 32.17 -12.00
C ASN A 453 1.79 31.74 -12.29
N SER A 454 1.55 30.43 -12.45
CA SER A 454 0.20 29.90 -12.54
C SER A 454 -0.28 29.50 -11.14
N SER A 455 -0.58 30.50 -10.32
CA SER A 455 -1.66 30.37 -9.36
C SER A 455 -2.97 30.31 -10.16
N ASN A 456 -3.72 29.22 -9.99
CA ASN A 456 -5.08 28.97 -10.49
C ASN A 456 -5.29 28.98 -12.02
N TYR A 457 -5.28 27.81 -12.64
CA TYR A 457 -6.16 27.55 -13.79
C TYR A 457 -6.87 26.21 -13.61
N SER A 458 -8.19 26.32 -13.52
CA SER A 458 -9.18 25.26 -13.61
C SER A 458 -9.05 24.49 -14.92
N TYR A 459 -9.37 23.19 -14.87
CA TYR A 459 -9.50 22.31 -16.02
C TYR A 459 -10.42 22.92 -17.08
N THR A 460 -9.84 23.39 -18.18
CA THR A 460 -10.54 23.55 -19.46
C THR A 460 -9.63 23.06 -20.57
N SER A 461 -10.15 22.11 -21.34
CA SER A 461 -9.59 21.56 -22.57
C SER A 461 -9.03 22.66 -23.48
N ILE A 462 -7.71 22.68 -23.65
CA ILE A 462 -7.09 23.45 -24.72
C ILE A 462 -7.12 22.55 -25.96
N ASN A 463 -7.97 22.92 -26.92
CA ASN A 463 -8.02 22.37 -28.27
C ASN A 463 -6.60 22.34 -28.89
N PRO A 464 -6.32 21.37 -29.79
CA PRO A 464 -5.01 21.25 -30.40
C PRO A 464 -4.67 22.53 -31.15
N PHE A 465 -3.66 23.25 -30.67
CA PHE A 465 -3.08 24.39 -31.37
C PHE A 465 -2.47 23.86 -32.67
N ASN A 466 -3.18 24.11 -33.76
CA ASN A 466 -2.76 23.86 -35.12
C ASN A 466 -1.69 24.91 -35.46
N ILE A 467 -0.42 24.62 -35.18
CA ILE A 467 0.71 25.44 -35.60
C ILE A 467 1.54 24.61 -36.59
N LYS A 468 1.21 24.76 -37.88
CA LYS A 468 2.21 24.66 -38.94
C LYS A 468 3.14 25.87 -38.78
N GLN A 469 4.18 25.73 -37.97
CA GLN A 469 5.40 26.52 -38.12
C GLN A 469 6.40 25.58 -38.76
N GLU A 470 6.72 25.83 -40.03
CA GLU A 470 7.83 25.17 -40.72
C GLU A 470 9.10 25.45 -39.92
N TYR A 471 9.65 24.40 -39.31
CA TYR A 471 11.00 24.43 -38.76
C TYR A 471 11.97 24.55 -39.95
N VAL A 472 12.53 25.74 -40.16
CA VAL A 472 13.57 25.97 -41.17
C VAL A 472 14.87 26.33 -40.44
N SER A 473 15.44 25.36 -39.73
CA SER A 473 16.79 25.45 -39.17
C SER A 473 17.65 24.32 -39.74
N LYS A 474 18.94 24.58 -39.96
CA LYS A 474 19.95 23.54 -40.28
C LYS A 474 20.05 22.44 -39.20
N GLU A 475 19.40 22.64 -38.06
CA GLU A 475 19.29 21.68 -36.97
C GLU A 475 18.41 20.47 -37.33
N LEU A 476 17.48 20.63 -38.27
CA LEU A 476 16.60 19.54 -38.75
C LEU A 476 17.39 18.40 -39.40
N ASP A 477 18.52 18.71 -40.05
CA ASP A 477 19.40 17.73 -40.70
C ASP A 477 20.16 16.84 -39.69
N PHE A 478 20.11 17.18 -38.40
CA PHE A 478 20.74 16.42 -37.31
C PHE A 478 19.75 15.63 -36.47
N ASP A 479 18.45 15.77 -36.72
CA ASP A 479 17.43 14.97 -36.06
C ASP A 479 17.48 13.51 -36.56
N ILE A 480 17.05 12.59 -35.71
CA ILE A 480 17.10 11.16 -35.97
C ILE A 480 15.68 10.66 -36.17
N ASP A 481 15.41 10.09 -37.33
CA ASP A 481 14.15 9.42 -37.67
C ASP A 481 13.89 8.14 -36.84
#